data_AF-A0A1H0UFH3-F1
#
_entry.id   AF-A0A1H0UFH3-F1
#
_cell.length_a   1.000
_cell.length_b   1.000
_cell.length_c   1.000
_cell.angle_alpha   90.00
_cell.angle_beta   90.00
_cell.angle_gamma   90.00
#
_symmetry.space_group_name_H-M   'P 1'
#
loop_
_entity.id
_entity.type
_entity.pdbx_description
1 polymer ?
#
loop_
_entity_poly.entity_id
_entity_poly.type
_entity_poly.pdbx_seq_one_letter_code
_entity_poly.pdbx_strand_id
1 'polypeptide(L)'
;MKSPSRRGQVILGAAAVILLTALSLVAVGVAGTLMNPGGTGFLSRTRCVAPDLPGPVVSVSLTNMGGPMMRRPNGMMGGAMRMTADRSTVSHGTVSFLVANAGTISHELVILPLPENQIPGTRQIGADAKIDEAGSLGEASNTCAEGTGQGILPGTSGWVTLTLPPGRYELVCNLPGHYAAGMYTQLTVS
;
A
#
# COMPACT_ATOMS: atom_id res chain seq x y z
N MET A 1 52.90 -38.58 30.94
CA MET A 1 52.07 -37.56 30.27
C MET A 1 50.75 -37.47 31.00
N LYS A 2 50.42 -36.33 31.62
CA LYS A 2 49.27 -36.20 32.54
C LYS A 2 48.05 -35.73 31.74
N SER A 3 47.03 -36.58 31.65
CA SER A 3 45.79 -36.24 30.92
C SER A 3 45.07 -35.08 31.63
N PRO A 4 44.58 -34.05 30.89
CA PRO A 4 43.89 -32.93 31.50
C PRO A 4 42.56 -33.36 32.13
N SER A 5 42.21 -32.77 33.27
CA SER A 5 40.99 -33.10 34.00
C SER A 5 39.73 -32.72 33.21
N ARG A 6 38.63 -33.46 33.43
CA ARG A 6 37.31 -33.25 32.80
C ARG A 6 36.80 -31.81 32.92
N ARG A 7 37.16 -31.08 33.99
CA ARG A 7 36.82 -29.65 34.17
C ARG A 7 37.62 -28.73 33.26
N GLY A 8 38.89 -29.04 32.99
CA GLY A 8 39.72 -28.29 32.04
C GLY A 8 39.22 -28.41 30.61
N GLN A 9 38.76 -29.60 30.20
CA GLN A 9 38.20 -29.83 28.87
C GLN A 9 36.86 -29.09 28.64
N VAL A 10 36.02 -28.97 29.67
CA VAL A 10 34.74 -28.23 29.59
C VAL A 10 34.97 -26.71 29.49
N ILE A 11 35.95 -26.16 30.22
CA ILE A 11 36.27 -24.73 30.18
C ILE A 11 36.90 -24.34 28.83
N LEU A 12 37.78 -25.17 28.28
CA LEU A 12 38.34 -24.97 26.93
C LEU A 12 37.27 -25.07 25.83
N GLY A 13 36.31 -25.99 25.96
CA GLY A 13 35.18 -26.11 25.04
C GLY A 13 34.24 -24.90 25.06
N ALA A 14 33.91 -24.39 26.24
CA ALA A 14 33.04 -23.21 26.39
C ALA A 14 33.70 -21.92 25.87
N ALA A 15 35.01 -21.75 26.11
CA ALA A 15 35.76 -20.59 25.60
C ALA A 15 35.84 -20.58 24.06
N ALA A 16 35.99 -21.75 23.42
CA ALA A 16 36.03 -21.86 21.97
C ALA A 16 34.69 -21.52 21.30
N VAL A 17 33.56 -21.94 21.88
CA VAL A 17 32.20 -21.64 21.35
C VAL A 17 31.86 -20.15 21.48
N ILE A 18 32.27 -19.49 22.57
CA ILE A 18 32.06 -18.05 22.76
C ILE A 18 32.91 -17.22 21.78
N LEU A 19 34.15 -17.64 21.51
CA LEU A 19 35.01 -16.99 20.52
C LEU A 19 34.50 -17.15 19.07
N LEU A 20 33.96 -18.32 18.72
CA LEU A 20 33.40 -18.58 17.37
C LEU A 20 32.07 -17.85 17.11
N THR A 21 31.25 -17.64 18.14
CA THR A 21 30.02 -16.84 18.05
C THR A 21 30.29 -15.33 18.06
N ALA A 22 31.32 -14.87 18.77
CA ALA A 22 31.75 -13.47 18.71
C ALA A 22 32.39 -13.09 17.36
N LEU A 23 33.16 -13.98 16.72
CA LEU A 23 33.73 -13.71 15.39
C LEU A 23 32.68 -13.68 14.26
N SER A 24 31.58 -14.44 14.38
CA SER A 24 30.52 -14.46 13.35
C SER A 24 29.63 -13.22 13.38
N LEU A 25 29.55 -12.50 14.50
CA LEU A 25 28.82 -11.23 14.60
C LEU A 25 29.62 -10.01 14.10
N VAL A 26 30.95 -10.12 13.95
CA VAL A 26 31.79 -9.03 13.42
C VAL A 26 31.92 -9.09 11.89
N ALA A 27 31.69 -10.25 11.26
CA ALA A 27 31.80 -10.41 9.81
C ALA A 27 30.62 -9.83 8.99
N VAL A 28 29.47 -9.55 9.61
CA VAL A 28 28.29 -8.98 8.93
C VAL A 28 28.23 -7.44 9.03
N GLY A 29 29.09 -6.83 9.84
CA GLY A 29 29.04 -5.38 10.13
C GLY A 29 29.99 -4.48 9.33
N VAL A 30 30.90 -5.02 8.51
CA VAL A 30 32.03 -4.22 7.96
C VAL A 30 32.03 -4.09 6.42
N ALA A 31 31.09 -4.71 5.71
CA ALA A 31 31.04 -4.64 4.24
C ALA A 31 30.18 -3.48 3.67
N GLY A 32 29.53 -2.66 4.52
CA GLY A 32 28.61 -1.60 4.07
C GLY A 32 29.14 -0.16 4.17
N THR A 33 30.33 0.07 4.73
CA THR A 33 30.81 1.43 5.06
C THR A 33 31.93 1.90 4.14
N LEU A 34 31.71 1.87 2.83
CA LEU A 34 32.48 2.68 1.89
C LEU A 34 31.51 3.52 1.06
N MET A 35 31.68 4.84 1.17
CA MET A 35 31.11 5.93 0.36
C MET A 35 29.76 6.54 0.81
N ASN A 36 29.82 7.48 1.76
CA ASN A 36 29.33 8.85 1.49
C ASN A 36 29.72 9.82 2.63
N PRO A 37 30.52 10.88 2.37
CA PRO A 37 30.72 11.97 3.32
C PRO A 37 29.70 13.09 3.04
N GLY A 38 28.77 13.32 3.97
CA GLY A 38 27.95 14.52 3.99
C GLY A 38 26.44 14.25 4.03
N GLY A 39 25.86 14.39 5.23
CA GLY A 39 24.40 14.37 5.37
C GLY A 39 23.95 14.15 6.81
N THR A 40 23.88 15.24 7.57
CA THR A 40 23.22 15.28 8.87
C THR A 40 21.74 14.94 8.75
N GLY A 41 21.31 13.91 9.49
CA GLY A 41 19.98 13.75 10.09
C GLY A 41 18.75 13.81 9.17
N PHE A 42 18.22 12.64 8.81
CA PHE A 42 16.78 12.49 8.56
C PHE A 42 16.33 11.13 9.06
N LEU A 43 15.27 11.10 9.87
CA LEU A 43 14.49 9.89 10.11
C LEU A 43 14.02 9.41 8.73
N SER A 44 14.60 8.32 8.23
CA SER A 44 14.15 7.66 7.01
C SER A 44 12.71 7.22 7.22
N ARG A 45 11.77 8.06 6.81
CA ARG A 45 10.39 7.65 6.53
C ARG A 45 10.54 6.63 5.40
N THR A 46 10.51 5.34 5.72
CA THR A 46 10.58 4.28 4.71
C THR A 46 9.42 4.48 3.75
N ARG A 47 9.69 5.11 2.61
CA ARG A 47 8.71 5.25 1.54
C ARG A 47 8.55 3.85 0.95
N CYS A 48 7.31 3.38 0.75
CA CYS A 48 7.11 2.16 -0.01
C CYS A 48 7.85 2.31 -1.35
N VAL A 49 8.61 1.29 -1.72
CA VAL A 49 9.25 1.21 -3.04
C VAL A 49 8.39 0.25 -3.84
N ALA A 50 7.54 0.80 -4.71
CA ALA A 50 6.88 -0.03 -5.71
C ALA A 50 7.93 -0.60 -6.67
N PRO A 51 7.83 -1.88 -7.07
CA PRO A 51 8.70 -2.44 -8.11
C PRO A 51 8.40 -1.77 -9.46
N ASP A 52 9.21 -2.08 -10.48
CA ASP A 52 8.90 -1.70 -11.85
C ASP A 52 7.58 -2.38 -12.28
N LEU A 53 6.53 -1.56 -12.47
CA LEU A 53 5.20 -2.03 -12.81
C LEU A 53 5.06 -2.21 -14.33
N PRO A 54 4.46 -3.31 -14.81
CA PRO A 54 4.30 -3.58 -16.23
C PRO A 54 3.20 -2.71 -16.88
N GLY A 55 3.34 -2.42 -18.17
CA GLY A 55 2.34 -1.66 -18.93
C GLY A 55 2.22 -0.19 -18.51
N PRO A 56 1.17 0.52 -18.96
CA PRO A 56 0.91 1.88 -18.53
C PRO A 56 0.53 1.91 -17.04
N VAL A 57 1.18 2.79 -16.28
CA VAL A 57 0.87 3.00 -14.86
C VAL A 57 -0.12 4.15 -14.70
N VAL A 58 -1.26 3.88 -14.07
CA VAL A 58 -2.23 4.87 -13.59
C VAL A 58 -1.89 5.18 -12.13
N SER A 59 -1.55 6.43 -11.84
CA SER A 59 -1.26 6.87 -10.46
C SER A 59 -2.54 7.36 -9.81
N VAL A 60 -2.91 6.76 -8.68
CA VAL A 60 -4.13 7.08 -7.92
C VAL A 60 -3.75 7.69 -6.58
N SER A 61 -4.32 8.85 -6.25
CA SER A 61 -4.14 9.53 -4.96
C SER A 61 -5.42 9.47 -4.14
N LEU A 62 -5.28 9.04 -2.89
CA LEU A 62 -6.36 8.89 -1.90
C LEU A 62 -6.19 9.94 -0.81
N THR A 63 -7.22 10.74 -0.56
CA THR A 63 -7.16 11.86 0.39
C THR A 63 -8.45 11.96 1.20
N ASN A 64 -8.34 12.40 2.45
CA ASN A 64 -9.49 12.70 3.32
C ASN A 64 -9.25 13.97 4.15
N MET A 65 -8.45 14.89 3.61
CA MET A 65 -8.06 16.15 4.23
C MET A 65 -8.49 17.29 3.31
N GLY A 66 -9.73 17.77 3.43
CA GLY A 66 -10.19 18.86 2.57
C GLY A 66 -11.66 19.26 2.73
N GLY A 67 -11.95 20.10 3.74
CA GLY A 67 -13.18 20.90 3.81
C GLY A 67 -13.56 21.28 5.25
N PRO A 68 -14.03 22.52 5.52
CA PRO A 68 -14.56 22.87 6.83
C PRO A 68 -15.69 21.91 7.19
N MET A 69 -15.73 21.47 8.45
CA MET A 69 -16.75 20.59 9.01
C MET A 69 -18.13 21.27 8.94
N MET A 70 -18.76 21.29 7.76
CA MET A 70 -20.15 21.69 7.63
C MET A 70 -21.00 20.52 8.10
N ARG A 71 -21.58 20.69 9.29
CA ARG A 71 -22.55 19.78 9.88
C ARG A 71 -23.70 19.58 8.88
N ARG A 72 -23.72 18.44 8.19
CA ARG A 72 -24.92 17.97 7.50
C ARG A 72 -26.05 17.81 8.54
N PRO A 73 -27.32 18.07 8.20
CA PRO A 73 -28.45 17.98 9.14
C PRO A 73 -28.52 16.64 9.91
N ASN A 74 -27.94 15.58 9.34
CA ASN A 74 -27.96 14.21 9.87
C ASN A 74 -26.70 13.79 10.65
N GLY A 75 -25.86 14.72 11.13
CA GLY A 75 -24.86 14.42 12.16
C GLY A 75 -23.64 13.57 11.76
N MET A 76 -23.43 13.26 10.48
CA MET A 76 -22.20 12.60 10.03
C MET A 76 -21.06 13.62 9.83
N MET A 77 -20.04 13.54 10.69
CA MET A 77 -18.75 14.23 10.52
C MET A 77 -17.99 13.55 9.38
N GLY A 78 -17.93 14.18 8.20
CA GLY A 78 -17.10 13.72 7.09
C GLY A 78 -16.49 14.92 6.38
N GLY A 79 -15.18 15.14 6.56
CA GLY A 79 -14.42 15.91 5.58
C GLY A 79 -14.55 15.22 4.22
N ALA A 80 -14.67 15.98 3.13
CA ALA A 80 -14.81 15.37 1.81
C ALA A 80 -13.62 14.44 1.55
N MET A 81 -13.88 13.14 1.44
CA MET A 81 -12.88 12.20 0.97
C MET A 81 -12.81 12.29 -0.55
N ARG A 82 -11.65 12.02 -1.12
CA ARG A 82 -11.42 12.16 -2.55
C ARG A 82 -10.40 11.17 -3.06
N MET A 83 -10.78 10.49 -4.13
CA MET A 83 -9.92 9.65 -4.96
C MET A 83 -9.69 10.37 -6.30
N THR A 84 -8.44 10.45 -6.76
CA THR A 84 -8.12 10.99 -8.09
C THR A 84 -7.12 10.11 -8.81
N ALA A 85 -7.39 9.77 -10.07
CA ALA A 85 -6.41 9.23 -10.99
C ALA A 85 -5.69 10.37 -11.72
N ASP A 86 -4.41 10.19 -12.05
CA ASP A 86 -3.61 11.14 -12.83
C ASP A 86 -4.10 11.29 -14.29
N ARG A 87 -4.89 10.34 -14.77
CA ARG A 87 -5.50 10.32 -16.09
C ARG A 87 -6.89 9.69 -16.04
N SER A 88 -7.76 10.12 -16.94
CA SER A 88 -9.11 9.56 -17.11
C SER A 88 -9.18 8.45 -18.15
N THR A 89 -8.12 8.26 -18.95
CA THR A 89 -8.08 7.29 -20.05
C THR A 89 -6.74 6.56 -20.10
N VAL A 90 -6.76 5.28 -20.44
CA VAL A 90 -5.57 4.45 -20.67
C VAL A 90 -5.82 3.44 -21.80
N SER A 91 -4.76 2.97 -22.46
CA SER A 91 -4.87 1.90 -23.45
C SER A 91 -5.30 0.57 -22.81
N HIS A 92 -6.08 -0.22 -23.55
CA HIS A 92 -6.46 -1.57 -23.14
C HIS A 92 -5.26 -2.52 -23.00
N GLY A 93 -5.46 -3.64 -22.29
CA GLY A 93 -4.43 -4.65 -22.04
C GLY A 93 -3.88 -4.57 -20.63
N THR A 94 -2.59 -4.86 -20.45
CA THR A 94 -1.93 -4.81 -19.13
C THR A 94 -1.83 -3.37 -18.65
N VAL A 95 -2.49 -3.07 -17.53
CA VAL A 95 -2.49 -1.77 -16.85
C VAL A 95 -2.15 -1.99 -15.39
N SER A 96 -1.24 -1.19 -14.86
CA SER A 96 -0.92 -1.18 -13.43
C SER A 96 -1.49 0.07 -12.75
N PHE A 97 -1.97 -0.11 -11.54
CA PHE A 97 -2.43 0.98 -10.67
C PHE A 97 -1.45 1.12 -9.52
N LEU A 98 -0.84 2.30 -9.39
CA LEU A 98 -0.04 2.67 -8.23
C LEU A 98 -0.86 3.61 -7.36
N VAL A 99 -1.17 3.18 -6.14
CA VAL A 99 -2.15 3.83 -5.28
C VAL A 99 -1.44 4.41 -4.06
N ALA A 100 -1.44 5.73 -3.93
CA ALA A 100 -0.83 6.44 -2.82
C ALA A 100 -1.88 6.99 -1.86
N ASN A 101 -1.75 6.64 -0.58
CA ASN A 101 -2.57 7.21 0.47
C ASN A 101 -1.90 8.48 1.03
N ALA A 102 -2.39 9.64 0.57
CA ALA A 102 -2.00 10.96 1.06
C ALA A 102 -2.94 11.49 2.17
N GLY A 103 -3.87 10.64 2.63
CA GLY A 103 -4.80 10.90 3.71
C GLY A 103 -4.24 10.61 5.11
N THR A 104 -5.13 10.64 6.08
CA THR A 104 -4.84 10.39 7.51
C THR A 104 -5.48 9.11 8.05
N ILE A 105 -6.30 8.43 7.24
CA ILE A 105 -6.92 7.12 7.54
C ILE A 105 -6.54 6.13 6.45
N SER A 106 -6.72 4.82 6.69
CA SER A 106 -6.52 3.80 5.67
C SER A 106 -7.49 3.98 4.49
N HIS A 107 -7.03 3.68 3.29
CA HIS A 107 -7.87 3.66 2.09
C HIS A 107 -7.50 2.48 1.20
N GLU A 108 -8.33 2.17 0.22
CA GLU A 108 -8.06 1.12 -0.77
C GLU A 108 -8.47 1.59 -2.17
N LEU A 109 -8.08 0.80 -3.16
CA LEU A 109 -8.60 0.87 -4.52
C LEU A 109 -9.24 -0.47 -4.87
N VAL A 110 -10.47 -0.44 -5.36
CA VAL A 110 -11.18 -1.56 -5.99
C VAL A 110 -11.59 -1.11 -7.39
N ILE A 111 -11.44 -1.99 -8.38
CA ILE A 111 -11.71 -1.70 -9.79
C ILE A 111 -12.98 -2.43 -10.22
N LEU A 112 -14.07 -1.70 -10.41
CA LEU A 112 -15.37 -2.25 -10.81
C LEU A 112 -15.69 -1.87 -12.26
N PRO A 113 -16.23 -2.79 -13.08
CA PRO A 113 -16.85 -2.42 -14.35
C PRO A 113 -17.96 -1.39 -14.11
N LEU A 114 -18.03 -0.38 -14.97
CA LEU A 114 -19.05 0.67 -14.92
C LEU A 114 -19.98 0.55 -16.14
N PRO A 115 -21.18 -0.02 -15.98
CA PRO A 115 -22.17 -0.13 -17.06
C PRO A 115 -22.51 1.24 -17.67
N GLU A 116 -22.92 1.25 -18.93
CA GLU A 116 -23.22 2.51 -19.65
C GLU A 116 -24.27 3.38 -18.94
N ASN A 117 -25.28 2.73 -18.37
CA ASN A 117 -26.38 3.36 -17.64
C ASN A 117 -26.06 3.70 -16.17
N GLN A 118 -24.86 3.37 -15.68
CA GLN A 118 -24.43 3.67 -14.32
C GLN A 118 -23.63 4.98 -14.29
N ILE A 119 -24.05 5.90 -13.41
CA ILE A 119 -23.33 7.14 -13.12
C ILE A 119 -22.29 6.85 -12.02
N PRO A 120 -21.01 7.26 -12.14
CA PRO A 120 -20.06 7.15 -11.05
C PRO A 120 -20.57 7.81 -9.77
N GLY A 121 -20.29 7.19 -8.62
CA GLY A 121 -20.72 7.70 -7.31
C GLY A 121 -22.18 7.40 -6.95
N THR A 122 -22.90 6.62 -7.74
CA THR A 122 -24.34 6.36 -7.53
C THR A 122 -24.67 4.89 -7.27
N ARG A 123 -23.68 4.04 -6.98
CA ARG A 123 -23.94 2.66 -6.55
C ARG A 123 -24.69 2.64 -5.22
N GLN A 124 -25.54 1.64 -5.05
CA GLN A 124 -26.31 1.47 -3.82
C GLN A 124 -25.37 1.09 -2.66
N ILE A 125 -25.52 1.80 -1.54
CA ILE A 125 -24.79 1.54 -0.31
C ILE A 125 -25.64 0.64 0.59
N GLY A 126 -25.07 -0.48 1.02
CA GLY A 126 -25.65 -1.45 1.94
C GLY A 126 -25.64 -0.98 3.40
N ALA A 127 -26.21 -1.81 4.28
CA ALA A 127 -26.34 -1.52 5.71
C ALA A 127 -24.98 -1.45 6.45
N ASP A 128 -23.94 -2.07 5.90
CA ASP A 128 -22.56 -2.03 6.40
C ASP A 128 -21.76 -0.81 5.88
N ALA A 129 -22.44 0.14 5.23
CA ALA A 129 -21.86 1.32 4.61
C ALA A 129 -20.88 1.02 3.46
N LYS A 130 -21.00 -0.15 2.83
CA LYS A 130 -20.25 -0.54 1.64
C LYS A 130 -21.16 -0.64 0.42
N ILE A 131 -20.57 -0.60 -0.77
CA ILE A 131 -21.24 -0.99 -2.02
C ILE A 131 -20.99 -2.47 -2.32
N ASP A 132 -21.83 -3.07 -3.17
CA ASP A 132 -21.59 -4.41 -3.70
C ASP A 132 -20.37 -4.41 -4.65
N GLU A 133 -19.44 -5.33 -4.40
CA GLU A 133 -18.21 -5.53 -5.18
C GLU A 133 -18.32 -6.70 -6.15
N ALA A 134 -19.49 -7.29 -6.31
CA ALA A 134 -19.72 -8.33 -7.29
C ALA A 134 -19.21 -7.89 -8.68
N GLY A 135 -18.30 -8.70 -9.25
CA GLY A 135 -17.66 -8.40 -10.53
C GLY A 135 -16.44 -7.47 -10.44
N SER A 136 -15.90 -7.18 -9.26
CA SER A 136 -14.59 -6.54 -9.09
C SER A 136 -13.52 -7.31 -9.87
N LEU A 137 -12.68 -6.56 -10.59
CA LEU A 137 -11.59 -7.10 -11.37
C LEU A 137 -10.27 -7.16 -10.61
N GLY A 138 -10.17 -6.41 -9.51
CA GLY A 138 -8.97 -6.38 -8.69
C GLY A 138 -9.00 -5.26 -7.66
N GLU A 139 -8.02 -5.33 -6.78
CA GLU A 139 -7.93 -4.46 -5.60
C GLU A 139 -6.46 -4.21 -5.27
N ALA A 140 -6.17 -2.98 -4.82
CA ALA A 140 -4.94 -2.61 -4.16
C ALA A 140 -5.27 -2.08 -2.76
N SER A 141 -5.06 -2.94 -1.76
CA SER A 141 -5.27 -2.63 -0.35
C SER A 141 -4.15 -3.19 0.55
N ASN A 142 -3.12 -3.80 -0.05
CA ASN A 142 -1.95 -4.27 0.66
C ASN A 142 -0.93 -3.13 0.86
N THR A 143 -0.58 -2.84 2.11
CA THR A 143 0.35 -1.75 2.42
C THR A 143 1.77 -2.11 2.00
N CYS A 144 2.37 -1.25 1.19
CA CYS A 144 3.68 -1.42 0.56
C CYS A 144 3.82 -2.74 -0.22
N ALA A 145 2.74 -3.26 -0.78
CA ALA A 145 2.74 -4.51 -1.53
C ALA A 145 1.64 -4.55 -2.61
N GLU A 146 1.69 -5.58 -3.44
CA GLU A 146 0.67 -5.83 -4.46
C GLU A 146 -0.60 -6.45 -3.85
N GLY A 147 -1.75 -6.13 -4.44
CA GLY A 147 -2.99 -6.86 -4.28
C GLY A 147 -3.76 -6.55 -3.00
N THR A 148 -4.45 -7.57 -2.49
CA THR A 148 -5.39 -7.46 -1.38
C THR A 148 -4.70 -7.49 -0.01
N GLY A 149 -5.31 -6.80 0.95
CA GLY A 149 -4.80 -6.55 2.28
C GLY A 149 -5.91 -6.03 3.19
N GLN A 150 -5.58 -5.07 4.06
CA GLN A 150 -6.52 -4.49 5.03
C GLN A 150 -6.69 -2.97 4.85
N GLY A 151 -6.21 -2.45 3.72
CA GLY A 151 -6.11 -1.03 3.43
C GLY A 151 -4.65 -0.56 3.38
N ILE A 152 -4.42 0.43 2.52
CA ILE A 152 -3.17 1.16 2.39
C ILE A 152 -3.10 2.16 3.55
N LEU A 153 -2.11 2.02 4.43
CA LEU A 153 -1.91 2.90 5.59
C LEU A 153 -1.60 4.36 5.19
N PRO A 154 -1.88 5.35 6.06
CA PRO A 154 -1.54 6.75 5.81
C PRO A 154 -0.07 6.97 5.44
N GLY A 155 0.18 7.72 4.37
CA GLY A 155 1.53 8.04 3.89
C GLY A 155 2.24 6.89 3.19
N THR A 156 1.55 5.79 2.91
CA THR A 156 2.08 4.60 2.21
C THR A 156 1.41 4.43 0.83
N SER A 157 1.77 3.37 0.11
CA SER A 157 1.19 3.01 -1.17
C SER A 157 0.91 1.51 -1.27
N GLY A 158 0.08 1.12 -2.22
CA GLY A 158 -0.12 -0.26 -2.68
C GLY A 158 -0.27 -0.26 -4.20
N TRP A 159 -0.29 -1.43 -4.82
CA TRP A 159 -0.46 -1.53 -6.28
C TRP A 159 -1.19 -2.80 -6.70
N VAL A 160 -1.69 -2.80 -7.94
CA VAL A 160 -2.26 -3.98 -8.59
C VAL A 160 -2.08 -3.88 -10.10
N THR A 161 -1.77 -4.99 -10.75
CA THR A 161 -1.69 -5.09 -12.21
C THR A 161 -2.82 -5.95 -12.75
N LEU A 162 -3.55 -5.44 -13.74
CA LEU A 162 -4.69 -6.10 -14.34
C LEU A 162 -4.59 -6.09 -15.87
N THR A 163 -5.20 -7.09 -16.52
CA THR A 163 -5.47 -7.04 -17.96
C THR A 163 -6.89 -6.53 -18.16
N LEU A 164 -7.04 -5.29 -18.63
CA LEU A 164 -8.34 -4.63 -18.78
C LEU A 164 -8.78 -4.60 -20.25
N PRO A 165 -9.97 -5.13 -20.59
CA PRO A 165 -10.56 -4.90 -21.91
C PRO A 165 -11.00 -3.43 -22.06
N PRO A 166 -11.25 -2.96 -23.30
CA PRO A 166 -11.89 -1.68 -23.53
C PRO A 166 -13.21 -1.57 -22.76
N GLY A 167 -13.47 -0.41 -22.16
CA GLY A 167 -14.67 -0.20 -21.35
C GLY A 167 -14.55 0.97 -20.38
N ARG A 168 -15.58 1.13 -19.56
CA ARG A 168 -15.62 2.10 -18.45
C ARG A 168 -15.48 1.36 -17.13
N TYR A 169 -14.72 1.95 -16.23
CA TYR A 169 -14.49 1.43 -14.89
C TYR A 169 -14.70 2.52 -13.86
N GLU A 170 -15.20 2.11 -12.70
CA GLU A 170 -15.25 2.93 -11.51
C GLU A 170 -14.18 2.42 -10.55
N LEU A 171 -13.24 3.31 -10.25
CA LEU A 171 -12.24 3.12 -9.21
C LEU A 171 -12.87 3.59 -7.91
N VAL A 172 -12.87 2.76 -6.87
CA VAL A 172 -13.56 3.04 -5.61
C VAL A 172 -12.71 2.68 -4.39
N CYS A 173 -12.94 3.34 -3.26
CA CYS A 173 -12.55 2.83 -1.94
C CYS A 173 -13.83 2.38 -1.23
N ASN A 174 -13.91 1.10 -0.88
CA ASN A 174 -15.11 0.49 -0.31
C ASN A 174 -14.99 0.14 1.17
N LEU A 175 -13.97 0.67 1.84
CA LEU A 175 -13.96 0.73 3.30
C LEU A 175 -15.24 1.41 3.80
N PRO A 176 -15.82 0.96 4.93
CA PRO A 176 -17.15 1.42 5.37
C PRO A 176 -17.30 2.94 5.39
N GLY A 177 -18.22 3.47 4.59
CA GLY A 177 -18.53 4.90 4.48
C GLY A 177 -17.65 5.70 3.52
N HIS A 178 -16.57 5.14 2.98
CA HIS A 178 -15.61 5.89 2.14
C HIS A 178 -16.20 6.24 0.77
N TYR A 179 -16.88 5.29 0.11
CA TYR A 179 -17.58 5.55 -1.15
C TYR A 179 -18.63 6.67 -1.01
N ALA A 180 -19.45 6.58 0.04
CA ALA A 180 -20.46 7.59 0.38
C ALA A 180 -19.87 8.98 0.64
N ALA A 181 -18.62 9.03 1.12
CA ALA A 181 -17.87 10.25 1.39
C ALA A 181 -17.15 10.84 0.17
N GLY A 182 -17.26 10.21 -1.01
CA GLY A 182 -16.71 10.70 -2.28
C GLY A 182 -15.47 9.96 -2.79
N MET A 183 -15.15 8.77 -2.26
CA MET A 183 -13.99 7.99 -2.70
C MET A 183 -14.28 7.15 -3.95
N TYR A 184 -14.49 7.83 -5.07
CA TYR A 184 -14.58 7.20 -6.37
C TYR A 184 -14.02 8.10 -7.47
N THR A 185 -13.62 7.50 -8.59
CA THR A 185 -13.35 8.20 -9.85
C THR A 185 -13.63 7.26 -11.02
N GLN A 186 -13.85 7.81 -12.22
CA GLN A 186 -13.99 7.00 -13.44
C GLN A 186 -12.65 6.85 -14.16
N LEU A 187 -12.43 5.68 -14.75
CA LEU A 187 -11.38 5.43 -15.75
C LEU A 187 -12.02 4.85 -17.01
N THR A 188 -11.61 5.35 -18.17
CA THR A 188 -11.93 4.77 -19.48
C THR A 188 -10.73 3.99 -20.00
N VAL A 189 -10.97 2.79 -20.51
CA VAL A 189 -9.96 1.97 -21.18
C VAL A 189 -10.35 1.86 -22.65
N SER A 190 -9.44 2.18 -23.56
CA SER A 190 -9.68 2.25 -25.01
C SER A 190 -8.65 1.50 -25.82
#